data_AF-A0A9W9DBX2-F1
#
_entry.id   AF-A0A9W9DBX2-F1
#
_cell.length_a   1.000
_cell.length_b   1.000
_cell.length_c   1.000
_cell.angle_alpha   90.00
_cell.angle_beta   90.00
_cell.angle_gamma   90.00
#
_symmetry.space_group_name_H-M   'P 1'
#
loop_
_entity.id
_entity.type
_entity.pdbx_description
1 polymer ?
#
loop_
_entity_poly.entity_id
_entity_poly.type
_entity_poly.pdbx_seq_one_letter_code
_entity_poly.pdbx_strand_id
1 'polypeptide(L)' 'FREYLRQHLLGLKLNFPGWILPSHHVSFHIFDYMDLFGPVHNFWCFPGERLISRLRSITINNKIG' A
#
# COMPACT_ATOMS: atom_id res chain seq x y z
N PHE A 1 -6.98 9.86 15.14
CA PHE A 1 -6.53 9.49 13.77
C PHE A 1 -7.65 8.85 12.94
N ARG A 2 -8.13 7.65 13.29
CA ARG A 2 -9.18 6.94 12.51
C ARG A 2 -10.46 7.74 12.26
N GLU A 3 -10.92 8.48 13.27
CA GLU A 3 -12.12 9.32 13.12
C GLU A 3 -11.93 10.45 12.11
N TYR A 4 -10.79 11.14 12.13
CA TYR A 4 -10.47 12.16 11.13
C TYR A 4 -10.31 11.57 9.72
N LEU A 5 -9.70 10.38 9.61
CA LEU A 5 -9.62 9.65 8.33
C LEU A 5 -11.03 9.30 7.82
N ARG A 6 -11.92 8.82 8.69
CA ARG A 6 -13.31 8.53 8.36
C ARG A 6 -14.03 9.77 7.84
N GLN A 7 -13.91 10.91 8.54
CA GLN A 7 -14.51 12.17 8.12
C GLN A 7 -13.99 12.64 6.76
N HIS A 8 -12.68 12.52 6.53
CA HIS A 8 -12.07 12.82 5.24
C HIS A 8 -12.64 11.97 4.11
N LEU A 9 -12.78 10.65 4.31
CA LEU A 9 -13.36 9.75 3.31
C LEU A 9 -14.84 10.00 3.03
N LEU A 10 -15.60 10.38 4.05
CA LEU A 10 -16.99 10.80 3.86
C LEU A 10 -17.09 12.07 3.02
N GLY A 11 -16.21 13.04 3.25
CA GLY A 11 -16.10 14.24 2.42
C GLY A 11 -15.69 13.91 0.98
N LEU A 12 -14.72 13.02 0.79
CA LEU A 12 -14.31 12.51 -0.52
C LEU A 12 -15.47 11.85 -1.28
N LYS A 13 -16.21 10.97 -0.61
CA LYS A 13 -17.37 10.29 -1.19
C LYS A 13 -18.47 11.26 -1.60
N LEU A 14 -18.68 12.32 -0.81
CA LEU A 14 -19.69 13.34 -1.08
C LEU A 14 -19.31 14.23 -2.27
N ASN A 15 -18.06 14.70 -2.33
CA ASN A 15 -17.62 15.69 -3.32
C ASN A 15 -17.08 15.04 -4.61
N PHE A 16 -16.59 13.80 -4.54
CA PHE A 16 -15.97 13.06 -5.63
C PHE A 16 -16.54 11.63 -5.70
N PRO A 17 -17.81 11.46 -6.07
CA PRO A 17 -18.44 10.15 -6.19
C PRO A 17 -17.67 9.28 -7.19
N GLY A 18 -17.25 8.09 -6.76
CA GLY A 18 -16.42 7.17 -7.54
C GLY A 18 -14.95 7.13 -7.12
N TRP A 19 -14.49 8.06 -6.29
CA TRP A 19 -13.10 8.09 -5.82
C TRP A 19 -12.90 7.26 -4.53
N ILE A 20 -13.41 6.03 -4.53
CA ILE A 20 -13.20 5.04 -3.46
C ILE A 20 -12.16 4.03 -3.92
N LEU A 21 -10.92 4.22 -3.45
CA LEU A 21 -9.81 3.31 -3.71
C LEU A 21 -9.66 2.26 -2.59
N PRO A 22 -9.20 1.04 -2.90
CA PRO A 22 -8.88 0.01 -1.89
C PRO A 22 -7.82 0.46 -0.88
N SER A 23 -6.94 1.39 -1.25
CA SER A 23 -5.91 1.95 -0.36
C SER A 23 -6.50 2.62 0.88
N HIS A 24 -7.72 3.17 0.80
CA HIS A 24 -8.38 3.78 1.95
C HIS A 24 -8.68 2.77 3.07
N HIS A 25 -8.99 1.52 2.73
CA HIS A 25 -9.18 0.45 3.72
C HIS A 25 -7.86 0.17 4.47
N VAL A 26 -6.76 0.04 3.73
CA VAL A 26 -5.42 -0.17 4.30
C VAL A 26 -5.01 0.98 5.23
N SER A 27 -5.37 2.22 4.90
CA SER A 27 -5.08 3.39 5.75
C SER A 27 -5.67 3.31 7.16
N PHE A 28 -6.79 2.60 7.37
CA PHE A 28 -7.34 2.38 8.73
C PHE A 28 -6.52 1.41 9.57
N HIS A 29 -5.76 0.54 8.90
CA HIS A 29 -4.96 -0.52 9.51
C HIS A 29 -3.47 -0.18 9.64
N ILE A 30 -3.01 0.98 9.14
CA ILE A 30 -1.60 1.40 9.25
C ILE A 30 -1.13 1.34 10.71
N PHE A 31 -1.94 1.82 11.65
CA PHE A 31 -1.59 1.77 13.07
C PHE A 31 -1.51 0.33 13.61
N ASP A 32 -2.46 -0.53 13.23
CA ASP A 32 -2.46 -1.94 13.65
C ASP A 32 -1.23 -2.67 13.10
N TYR A 33 -0.87 -2.39 11.85
CA TYR A 33 0.32 -2.95 11.22
C TYR A 33 1.61 -2.40 11.82
N MET A 34 1.62 -1.16 12.29
CA MET A 34 2.77 -0.62 12.99
C MET A 34 3.02 -1.33 14.32
N ASP A 35 1.95 -1.70 15.03
CA ASP A 35 2.04 -2.45 16.29
C ASP A 35 2.51 -3.89 16.04
N LEU A 36 2.01 -4.53 14.98
CA LEU A 36 2.32 -5.93 14.65
C LEU A 36 3.67 -6.14 13.96
N PHE A 37 4.07 -5.21 13.08
CA PHE A 37 5.19 -5.40 12.14
C PHE A 37 6.27 -4.30 12.26
N GLY A 38 6.08 -3.32 13.14
CA GLY A 38 6.99 -2.20 13.32
C GLY A 38 6.83 -1.13 12.24
N PRO A 39 7.87 -0.36 11.91
CA PRO A 39 7.80 0.69 10.90
C PRO A 39 7.22 0.21 9.56
N VAL A 40 6.45 1.07 8.87
CA VAL A 40 5.81 0.78 7.57
C VAL A 40 6.77 0.18 6.54
N HIS A 41 8.03 0.61 6.57
CA HIS A 41 9.11 0.11 5.70
C HIS A 41 9.36 -1.41 5.83
N ASN A 42 8.97 -2.02 6.94
CA ASN A 42 9.16 -3.46 7.17
C ASN A 42 8.11 -4.31 6.47
N PHE A 43 6.92 -3.76 6.21
CA PHE A 43 5.79 -4.52 5.66
C PHE A 43 5.20 -3.94 4.36
N TRP A 44 5.78 -2.85 3.83
CA TRP A 44 5.41 -2.39 2.49
C TRP A 44 5.94 -3.34 1.39
N CYS A 45 5.28 -3.37 0.24
CA CYS A 45 5.59 -4.33 -0.82
C CYS A 45 6.89 -4.04 -1.59
N PHE A 46 7.45 -2.83 -1.50
CA PHE A 46 8.57 -2.38 -2.32
C PHE A 46 9.83 -3.29 -2.27
N PRO A 47 10.27 -3.82 -1.11
CA PRO A 47 11.42 -4.74 -1.06
C PRO A 47 11.10 -6.06 -1.76
N GLY A 48 9.87 -6.54 -1.64
CA GLY A 48 9.37 -7.72 -2.35
C GLY A 48 9.36 -7.51 -3.86
N GLU A 49 8.83 -6.39 -4.34
CA GLU A 49 8.84 -6.03 -5.76
C GLU A 49 10.27 -5.95 -6.31
N ARG A 50 11.20 -5.34 -5.57
CA ARG A 50 12.62 -5.27 -5.93
C ARG A 50 13.25 -6.67 -5.98
N LEU A 51 12.92 -7.55 -5.05
CA LEU A 51 13.38 -8.93 -5.05
C LEU A 51 12.84 -9.69 -6.26
N ILE A 52 11.54 -9.59 -6.55
CA ILE A 52 10.90 -10.20 -7.72
C ILE A 52 11.58 -9.73 -9.01
N SER A 53 11.87 -8.43 -9.13
CA SER A 53 12.59 -7.88 -10.27
C SER A 53 13.98 -8.52 -10.45
N ARG A 54 14.75 -8.65 -9.35
CA ARG A 54 16.06 -9.32 -9.38
C ARG A 54 15.96 -10.79 -9.76
N LEU A 55 15.01 -11.51 -9.21
CA LEU A 55 14.79 -12.93 -9.51
C LEU A 55 14.44 -13.13 -11.00
N ARG A 56 13.55 -12.29 -11.53
CA ARG A 56 13.20 -12.31 -12.97
C ARG A 56 14.41 -11.99 -13.85
N SER A 57 15.22 -11.03 -13.45
CA SER A 57 16.45 -10.63 -14.15
C SER A 57 17.46 -11.79 -14.26
N ILE A 58 17.63 -12.59 -13.20
CA ILE A 58 18.50 -13.76 -13.19
C ILE A 58 18.04 -14.79 -14.22
N THR A 59 16.73 -15.09 -14.29
CA THR A 59 16.20 -16.13 -15.18
C THR A 59 16.31 -15.77 -16.66
N ILE A 60 16.31 -14.47 -17.00
CA ILE A 60 16.41 -13.99 -18.39
C ILE A 60 17.79 -13.39 -18.71
N ASN A 61 18.75 -13.47 -17.78
CA ASN A 61 20.06 -12.82 -17.87
C ASN A 61 19.98 -11.34 -18.31
N ASN A 62 19.05 -10.59 -17.73
CA ASN A 62 18.75 -9.19 -18.10
C ASN A 62 18.37 -8.96 -19.58
N LYS A 63 18.07 -10.00 -20.36
CA LYS A 63 17.60 -9.85 -21.73
C LYS A 63 16.07 -9.81 -21.73
N ILE A 64 15.52 -8.78 -22.34
CA ILE A 64 14.10 -8.74 -22.69
C ILE A 64 13.98 -9.58 -23.97
N GLY A 65 13.18 -10.65 -23.91
CA GLY A 65 12.88 -11.50 -25.07
C GLY A 65 12.00 -10.79 -26.09
#